data_AF-A0A0K9PF25-F1
#
_entry.id   AF-A0A0K9PF25-F1
#
_cell.length_a   1.000
_cell.length_b   1.000
_cell.length_c   1.000
_cell.angle_alpha   90.00
_cell.angle_beta   90.00
_cell.angle_gamma   90.00
#
_symmetry.space_group_name_H-M   'P 1'
#
loop_
_entity.id
_entity.type
_entity.pdbx_description
1 polymer ?
#
loop_
_entity_poly.entity_id
_entity_poly.type
_entity_poly.pdbx_seq_one_letter_code
_entity_poly.pdbx_strand_id
1 'polypeptide(L)'
;MGDDCIAIIHRTIGVNIKNCNCGPGHGISIGSLGKVLESKEDIVQNIRVEDVVIKGTTNGVRIKTWAKRTNGLVQNITYFSQYYNTRRP
;
A
#
# COMPACT_ATOMS: atom_id res chain seq x y z
N MET A 1 4.49 9.86 -15.03
CA MET A 1 3.42 10.75 -14.51
C MET A 1 2.41 9.86 -13.79
N GLY A 2 2.00 10.25 -12.58
CA GLY A 2 1.11 9.48 -11.72
C GLY A 2 1.73 9.20 -10.36
N ASP A 3 0.90 9.14 -9.32
CA ASP A 3 1.29 8.76 -7.96
C ASP A 3 0.58 7.45 -7.56
N ASP A 4 0.60 7.10 -6.28
CA ASP A 4 -0.17 5.97 -5.75
C ASP A 4 -1.64 6.13 -6.13
N CYS A 5 -2.22 5.05 -6.66
CA CYS A 5 -3.66 5.01 -6.94
C CYS A 5 -4.44 4.87 -5.62
N ILE A 6 -3.88 4.10 -4.66
CA ILE A 6 -4.34 4.09 -3.27
C ILE A 6 -3.11 4.15 -2.37
N ALA A 7 -3.07 5.16 -1.48
CA ALA A 7 -2.06 5.29 -0.43
C ALA A 7 -2.68 4.95 0.93
N ILE A 8 -2.15 3.92 1.58
CA ILE A 8 -2.54 3.47 2.92
C ILE A 8 -1.50 4.02 3.91
N ILE A 9 -1.88 5.06 4.64
CA ILE A 9 -0.98 5.80 5.53
C ILE A 9 -1.16 5.39 7.00
N HIS A 10 -0.38 6.00 7.88
CA HIS A 10 -0.36 5.72 9.32
C HIS A 10 -1.77 5.77 9.95
N ARG A 11 -1.98 4.97 11.02
CA ARG A 11 -3.26 4.80 11.74
C ARG A 11 -4.40 4.20 10.89
N THR A 12 -4.08 3.45 9.84
CA THR A 12 -5.10 2.75 9.03
C THR A 12 -5.27 1.31 9.51
N ILE A 13 -6.46 0.97 10.02
CA ILE A 13 -6.74 -0.34 10.61
C ILE A 13 -8.09 -0.86 10.10
N GLY A 14 -8.14 -2.12 9.65
CA GLY A 14 -9.41 -2.81 9.35
C GLY A 14 -10.06 -2.34 8.05
N VAL A 15 -9.27 -2.09 7.01
CA VAL A 15 -9.77 -1.59 5.71
C VAL A 15 -9.78 -2.70 4.66
N ASN A 16 -10.92 -2.82 3.98
CA ASN A 16 -11.09 -3.71 2.84
C ASN A 16 -11.20 -2.88 1.55
N ILE A 17 -10.30 -3.12 0.60
CA ILE A 17 -10.29 -2.51 -0.73
C ILE A 17 -10.72 -3.60 -1.72
N LYS A 18 -11.82 -3.38 -2.43
CA LYS A 18 -12.35 -4.38 -3.36
C LYS A 18 -13.05 -3.79 -4.57
N ASN A 19 -13.15 -4.58 -5.64
CA ASN A 19 -13.95 -4.30 -6.84
C ASN A 19 -13.64 -2.94 -7.48
N CYS A 20 -12.36 -2.62 -7.62
CA CYS A 20 -11.94 -1.37 -8.24
C CYS A 20 -10.81 -1.55 -9.26
N ASN A 21 -10.65 -0.56 -10.14
CA ASN A 21 -9.59 -0.50 -11.13
C ASN A 21 -8.53 0.50 -10.67
N CYS A 22 -7.27 0.09 -10.63
CA CYS A 22 -6.16 0.86 -10.13
C CYS A 22 -5.09 1.06 -11.20
N GLY A 23 -4.88 2.31 -11.59
CA GLY A 23 -3.84 2.72 -12.52
C GLY A 23 -4.35 3.56 -13.69
N PRO A 24 -3.44 4.16 -14.48
CA PRO A 24 -1.97 4.09 -14.36
C PRO A 24 -1.43 4.85 -13.13
N GLY A 25 -0.18 4.62 -12.75
CA GLY A 25 0.44 5.27 -11.58
C GLY A 25 1.41 4.37 -10.82
N HIS A 26 1.54 4.58 -9.50
CA HIS A 26 2.46 3.80 -8.66
C HIS A 26 1.89 2.48 -8.13
N GLY A 27 0.59 2.23 -8.32
CA GLY A 27 -0.12 1.07 -7.76
C GLY A 27 -0.73 1.37 -6.40
N ILE A 28 -0.87 0.33 -5.59
CA ILE A 28 -1.30 0.44 -4.20
C ILE A 28 -0.07 0.47 -3.31
N SER A 29 0.05 1.50 -2.48
CA SER A 29 1.18 1.68 -1.59
C SER A 29 0.73 1.71 -0.13
N ILE A 30 1.36 0.90 0.73
CA ILE A 30 1.37 1.15 2.18
C ILE A 30 2.53 2.10 2.47
N GLY A 31 2.23 3.26 3.03
CA GLY A 31 3.18 4.30 3.38
C GLY A 31 3.32 5.42 2.34
N SER A 32 4.35 6.25 2.45
CA SER A 32 5.55 6.02 3.26
C SER A 32 5.30 6.12 4.78
N LEU A 33 5.73 5.09 5.52
CA LEU A 33 5.68 5.03 6.99
C LEU A 33 7.05 5.31 7.60
N GLY A 34 7.06 5.74 8.86
CA GLY A 34 8.31 5.93 9.61
C GLY A 34 8.97 7.28 9.36
N LYS A 35 8.26 8.27 8.80
CA LYS A 35 8.85 9.60 8.54
C LYS A 35 9.16 10.35 9.84
N VAL A 36 8.34 10.18 10.88
CA VAL A 36 8.55 10.80 12.19
C VAL A 36 9.33 9.82 13.08
N LEU A 37 10.40 10.28 13.72
CA LEU A 37 11.21 9.45 14.60
C LEU A 37 10.40 8.98 15.80
N GLU A 38 10.57 7.71 16.18
CA GLU A 38 9.94 7.10 17.37
C GLU A 38 8.41 7.20 17.42
N SER A 39 7.76 7.54 16.30
CA SER A 39 6.31 7.60 16.22
C SER A 39 5.72 6.22 16.47
N LYS A 40 4.83 6.15 17.46
CA LYS A 40 3.98 4.99 17.71
C LYS A 40 2.75 4.98 16.81
N GLU A 41 2.60 5.97 15.93
CA GLU A 41 1.41 6.14 15.08
C GLU A 41 1.53 5.48 13.71
N ASP A 42 2.74 5.06 13.32
CA ASP A 42 3.02 4.34 12.07
C ASP A 42 2.50 2.89 12.10
N ILE A 43 1.23 2.72 12.47
CA ILE A 43 0.52 1.46 12.57
C ILE A 43 -0.39 1.33 11.35
N VAL A 44 -0.22 0.23 10.61
CA VAL A 44 -1.12 -0.21 9.54
C VAL A 44 -1.43 -1.68 9.75
N GLN A 45 -2.70 -2.02 9.94
CA GLN A 45 -3.09 -3.39 10.29
C GLN A 45 -4.39 -3.84 9.66
N ASN A 46 -4.53 -5.15 9.47
CA ASN A 46 -5.78 -5.78 9.02
C ASN A 46 -6.29 -5.16 7.72
N ILE A 47 -5.41 -5.12 6.72
CA ILE A 47 -5.73 -4.60 5.40
C ILE A 47 -5.96 -5.77 4.46
N ARG A 48 -7.07 -5.73 3.73
CA ARG A 48 -7.38 -6.70 2.70
C ARG A 48 -7.61 -6.00 1.38
N VAL A 49 -6.88 -6.40 0.35
CA VAL A 49 -7.11 -5.98 -1.03
C VAL A 49 -7.50 -7.21 -1.82
N GLU A 50 -8.71 -7.22 -2.36
CA GLU A 50 -9.25 -8.35 -3.11
C GLU A 50 -9.97 -7.86 -4.37
N ASP A 51 -9.96 -8.64 -5.44
CA ASP A 51 -10.71 -8.34 -6.67
C ASP A 51 -10.44 -6.92 -7.23
N VAL A 52 -9.19 -6.46 -7.11
CA VAL A 52 -8.71 -5.22 -7.71
C VAL A 52 -7.98 -5.54 -9.02
N VAL A 53 -8.26 -4.75 -10.05
CA VAL A 53 -7.52 -4.79 -11.31
C VAL A 53 -6.43 -3.72 -11.26
N ILE A 54 -5.17 -4.12 -11.15
CA ILE A 54 -4.02 -3.21 -11.14
C ILE A 54 -3.38 -3.20 -12.51
N LYS A 55 -3.52 -2.07 -13.23
CA LYS A 55 -3.19 -1.99 -14.65
C LYS A 55 -2.33 -0.78 -15.01
N GLY A 56 -1.25 -1.02 -15.77
CA GLY A 56 -0.39 0.04 -16.29
C GLY A 56 0.34 0.82 -15.19
N THR A 57 0.62 0.17 -14.05
CA THR A 57 1.28 0.79 -12.90
C THR A 57 2.75 0.40 -12.81
N THR A 58 3.54 1.19 -12.07
CA THR A 58 4.95 0.85 -11.81
C THR A 58 5.09 -0.28 -10.80
N ASN A 59 4.16 -0.39 -9.84
CA ASN A 59 4.11 -1.49 -8.87
C ASN A 59 2.68 -2.00 -8.75
N GLY A 60 2.53 -3.25 -8.34
CA GLY A 60 1.26 -3.81 -7.94
C GLY A 60 0.89 -3.29 -6.56
N VAL A 61 1.35 -4.02 -5.55
CA VAL A 61 1.26 -3.64 -4.15
C VAL A 61 2.66 -3.47 -3.58
N ARG A 62 2.91 -2.39 -2.85
CA ARG A 62 4.23 -2.10 -2.28
C ARG A 62 4.13 -1.51 -0.88
N ILE A 63 5.04 -1.90 0.01
CA ILE A 63 5.25 -1.25 1.30
C ILE A 63 6.45 -0.30 1.17
N LYS A 64 6.26 0.97 1.57
CA LYS A 64 7.29 2.02 1.59
C LYS A 64 7.54 2.43 3.03
N THR A 65 8.77 2.30 3.50
CA THR A 65 9.21 2.78 4.81
C THR A 65 10.44 3.65 4.67
N TRP A 66 10.63 4.59 5.60
CA TRP A 66 11.89 5.31 5.74
C TRP A 66 12.96 4.37 6.33
N ALA A 67 14.18 4.44 5.80
CA ALA A 67 15.31 3.58 6.19
C ALA A 67 15.96 3.99 7.53
N LYS A 68 15.15 4.27 8.53
CA LYS A 68 15.56 4.63 9.88
C LYS A 68 14.81 3.79 10.89
N ARG A 69 15.36 3.68 12.11
CA ARG A 69 14.69 2.96 13.19
C ARG A 69 13.33 3.59 13.46
N THR A 70 12.30 2.76 13.52
CA THR A 70 10.93 3.14 13.84
C THR A 70 10.29 2.07 14.72
N ASN A 71 9.31 2.46 15.53
CA ASN A 71 8.45 1.56 16.30
C ASN A 71 7.12 1.29 15.57
N GLY A 72 7.02 1.68 14.30
CA GLY A 72 5.87 1.41 13.45
C GLY A 72 5.65 -0.08 13.21
N LEU A 73 4.42 -0.44 12.87
CA LEU A 73 3.97 -1.80 12.72
C LEU A 73 3.10 -1.93 11.47
N VAL A 74 3.50 -2.80 10.55
CA VAL A 74 2.68 -3.24 9.42
C VAL A 74 2.40 -4.72 9.61
N GLN A 75 1.13 -5.09 9.83
CA GLN A 75 0.77 -6.45 10.21
C GLN A 75 -0.55 -6.89 9.58
N ASN A 76 -0.65 -8.19 9.27
CA ASN A 76 -1.87 -8.82 8.76
C ASN A 76 -2.43 -8.11 7.52
N ILE A 77 -1.63 -8.18 6.46
CA ILE A 77 -1.91 -7.53 5.20
C ILE A 77 -2.04 -8.61 4.12
N THR A 78 -3.18 -8.64 3.43
CA THR A 78 -3.48 -9.67 2.43
C THR A 78 -3.84 -9.01 1.10
N TYR A 79 -3.27 -9.53 0.02
CA TYR A 79 -3.49 -9.03 -1.34
C TYR A 79 -3.79 -10.19 -2.28
N PHE A 80 -4.93 -10.11 -2.96
CA PHE A 80 -5.31 -11.02 -4.01
C PHE A 80 -5.93 -10.21 -5.16
N SER A 81 -5.16 -9.96 -6.21
CA SER A 81 -5.53 -8.99 -7.25
C SER A 81 -5.04 -9.44 -8.62
N GLN A 82 -5.63 -8.87 -9.66
CA GLN A 82 -5.27 -9.14 -11.05
C GLN A 82 -4.34 -8.05 -11.56
N TYR A 83 -3.25 -8.42 -12.22
CA TYR A 83 -2.22 -7.49 -12.68
C TYR A 83 -2.15 -7.48 -14.21
N TYR A 84 -2.15 -6.30 -14.83
CA TYR A 84 -2.06 -6.14 -16.28
C TYR A 84 -1.06 -5.05 -16.65
N ASN A 85 0.02 -5.41 -17.35
CA ASN A 85 1.08 -4.46 -17.74
C ASN A 85 1.65 -3.66 -16.54
N THR A 86 1.70 -4.30 -15.37
CA THR A 86 2.31 -3.74 -14.17
C THR A 86 3.80 -4.06 -14.19
N ARG A 87 4.66 -3.03 -14.04
CA ARG A 87 6.12 -3.22 -14.17
C ARG A 87 6.70 -4.10 -13.06
N ARG A 88 6.15 -4.02 -11.85
CA ARG A 88 6.54 -4.81 -10.67
C ARG A 88 5.26 -5.32 -9.97
N PRO A 89 4.63 -6.39 -10.45
CA PRO A 89 3.37 -6.88 -9.90
C PRO A 89 3.53 -7.28 -8.43
#